data_AF-T0YKP7-F1
#
_entry.id   AF-T0YKP7-F1
#
_cell.length_a   1.000
_cell.length_b   1.000
_cell.length_c   1.000
_cell.angle_alpha   90.00
_cell.angle_beta   90.00
_cell.angle_gamma   90.00
#
_symmetry.space_group_name_H-M   'P 1'
#
loop_
_entity.id
_entity.type
_entity.pdbx_description
1 polymer ?
#
loop_
_entity_poly.entity_id
_entity_poly.type
_entity_poly.pdbx_seq_one_letter_code
_entity_poly.pdbx_strand_id
1 'polypeptide(L)'
;MRLVVYNIRYATGTGPAFHLPVPGAGYLRSNPRVLTGITRFLREEHADLVGLIEVDSGSIRTGMLDQAEHIAAEIGHYSAFQCKYGV
;
A
#
# COMPACT_ATOMS: atom_id res chain seq x y z
N MET A 1 19.01 -0.17 -14.36
CA MET A 1 18.46 -0.68 -13.09
C MET A 1 17.89 0.49 -12.31
N ARG A 2 16.60 0.46 -11.98
CA ARG A 2 15.85 1.55 -11.36
C ARG A 2 15.13 1.04 -10.11
N LEU A 3 15.44 1.67 -8.98
CA LEU A 3 14.91 1.34 -7.68
C LEU A 3 13.93 2.42 -7.23
N VAL A 4 12.73 2.03 -6.83
CA VAL A 4 11.77 2.89 -6.15
C VAL A 4 11.61 2.41 -4.71
N VAL A 5 11.75 3.33 -3.75
CA VAL A 5 11.43 3.06 -2.34
C VAL A 5 10.34 4.01 -1.91
N TYR A 6 9.20 3.49 -1.45
CA TYR A 6 8.04 4.30 -1.16
C TYR A 6 7.32 3.85 0.11
N ASN A 7 7.15 4.78 1.06
CA ASN A 7 6.26 4.60 2.20
C ASN A 7 4.82 4.93 1.77
N ILE A 8 3.98 3.90 1.71
CA ILE A 8 2.60 4.01 1.22
C ILE A 8 1.59 4.29 2.33
N ARG A 9 2.04 4.30 3.60
CA ARG A 9 1.21 4.57 4.78
C ARG A 9 -0.10 3.77 4.77
N TYR A 10 0.00 2.46 4.56
CA TYR A 10 -1.10 1.50 4.48
C TYR A 10 -2.21 1.86 3.47
N ALA A 11 -1.90 2.71 2.48
CA ALA A 11 -2.83 3.25 1.50
C ALA A 11 -4.10 3.88 2.11
N THR A 12 -3.99 4.50 3.29
CA THR A 12 -5.16 5.08 3.98
C THR A 12 -5.59 6.44 3.42
N GLY A 13 -4.70 7.10 2.68
CA GLY A 13 -4.89 8.49 2.22
C GLY A 13 -4.68 9.53 3.33
N THR A 14 -4.94 10.78 2.99
CA THR A 14 -4.77 11.97 3.85
C THR A 14 -5.98 12.91 3.75
N GLY A 15 -5.98 13.99 4.51
CA GLY A 15 -7.00 15.04 4.44
C GLY A 15 -8.23 14.81 5.33
N PRO A 16 -9.28 15.66 5.23
CA PRO A 16 -10.42 15.64 6.15
C PRO A 16 -11.13 14.28 6.22
N ALA A 17 -11.24 13.58 5.09
CA ALA A 17 -11.85 12.25 5.00
C ALA A 17 -11.10 11.20 5.85
N PHE A 18 -9.80 11.38 6.08
CA PHE A 18 -9.00 10.50 6.93
C PHE A 18 -9.35 10.65 8.44
N HIS A 19 -9.89 11.80 8.84
CA HIS A 19 -10.23 12.12 10.23
C HIS A 19 -11.73 12.00 10.55
N LEU A 20 -12.51 11.40 9.65
CA LEU A 20 -13.96 11.21 9.82
C LEU A 20 -14.30 9.74 10.09
N PRO A 21 -15.23 9.43 11.01
CA PRO A 21 -16.02 10.38 11.82
C PRO A 21 -15.26 10.93 13.04
N VAL A 22 -14.13 10.32 13.39
CA VAL A 22 -13.26 10.74 14.51
C VAL A 22 -11.81 10.86 14.05
N PRO A 23 -11.00 11.74 14.66
CA PRO A 23 -9.60 11.91 14.29
C PRO A 23 -8.85 10.57 14.25
N GLY A 24 -8.21 10.27 13.11
CA GLY A 24 -7.44 9.04 12.91
C GLY A 24 -8.25 7.81 12.50
N ALA A 25 -9.58 7.91 12.32
CA ALA A 25 -10.41 6.80 11.88
C ALA A 25 -9.95 6.17 10.54
N GLY A 26 -9.31 6.94 9.67
CA GLY A 26 -8.70 6.45 8.43
C GLY A 26 -7.58 5.43 8.65
N TYR A 27 -6.97 5.35 9.84
CA TYR A 27 -6.02 4.27 10.17
C TYR A 27 -6.68 2.90 10.30
N LEU A 28 -8.01 2.83 10.36
CA LEU A 28 -8.78 1.60 10.50
C LEU A 28 -9.25 1.04 9.15
N ARG A 29 -9.07 1.78 8.05
CA ARG A 29 -9.52 1.38 6.71
C ARG A 29 -8.55 1.85 5.62
N SER A 30 -8.10 0.93 4.78
CA SER A 30 -7.43 1.33 3.53
C SER A 30 -8.42 1.99 2.56
N ASN A 31 -7.92 2.91 1.72
CA ASN A 31 -8.71 3.55 0.68
C ASN A 31 -8.35 2.95 -0.69
N PRO A 32 -9.25 2.20 -1.35
CA PRO A 32 -8.97 1.56 -2.64
C PRO A 32 -8.48 2.54 -3.71
N ARG A 33 -9.00 3.78 -3.73
CA ARG A 33 -8.58 4.79 -4.70
C ARG A 33 -7.12 5.22 -4.49
N VAL A 34 -6.68 5.27 -3.24
CA VAL A 34 -5.29 5.60 -2.89
C VAL A 34 -4.38 4.45 -3.32
N LEU A 35 -4.77 3.21 -3.04
CA LEU A 35 -4.01 2.03 -3.48
C LEU A 35 -3.88 2.00 -5.01
N THR A 36 -4.98 2.20 -5.75
CA THR A 36 -4.95 2.28 -7.23
C THR A 36 -4.05 3.42 -7.72
N GLY A 37 -4.09 4.59 -7.09
CA GLY A 37 -3.22 5.72 -7.44
C GLY A 37 -1.73 5.39 -7.24
N ILE A 38 -1.39 4.74 -6.14
CA ILE A 38 -0.03 4.27 -5.84
C ILE A 38 0.42 3.22 -6.86
N THR A 39 -0.42 2.22 -7.16
CA THR A 39 -0.13 1.19 -8.16
C THR A 39 0.13 1.82 -9.53
N ARG A 40 -0.70 2.79 -9.94
CA ARG A 40 -0.52 3.50 -11.21
C ARG A 40 0.79 4.26 -11.25
N PHE A 41 1.11 5.02 -10.20
CA PHE A 41 2.37 5.74 -10.09
C PHE A 41 3.56 4.77 -10.24
N LEU A 42 3.59 3.68 -9.46
CA LEU A 42 4.67 2.69 -9.53
C LEU A 42 4.81 2.04 -10.91
N ARG A 43 3.69 1.82 -11.62
CA ARG A 43 3.68 1.29 -12.99
C ARG A 43 4.31 2.28 -13.97
N GLU A 44 3.91 3.55 -13.91
CA GLU A 44 4.38 4.63 -14.81
C GLU A 44 5.86 4.93 -14.62
N GLU A 45 6.38 4.66 -13.43
CA GLU A 45 7.80 4.80 -13.16
C GLU A 45 8.62 3.80 -14.02
N HIS A 46 8.17 2.56 -14.26
CA HIS A 46 8.97 1.47 -14.90
C HIS A 46 10.14 1.00 -14.01
N ALA A 47 9.86 0.57 -12.79
CA ALA A 47 10.89 0.19 -11.80
C ALA A 47 11.36 -1.24 -12.03
N ASP A 48 12.66 -1.50 -11.89
CA ASP A 48 13.17 -2.88 -11.86
C ASP A 48 12.96 -3.51 -10.49
N LEU A 49 13.02 -2.69 -9.42
CA LEU A 49 12.77 -3.11 -8.04
C LEU A 49 11.96 -2.06 -7.29
N VAL A 50 10.97 -2.51 -6.52
CA VAL A 50 10.12 -1.67 -5.68
C VAL A 50 10.21 -2.12 -4.23
N GLY A 51 10.67 -1.23 -3.35
CA GLY A 51 10.64 -1.41 -1.91
C GLY A 51 9.48 -0.62 -1.30
N LEU A 52 8.53 -1.32 -0.68
CA LEU A 52 7.37 -0.69 -0.04
C LEU A 52 7.54 -0.67 1.49
N ILE A 53 7.20 0.46 2.11
CA ILE A 53 7.20 0.65 3.56
C ILE A 53 5.77 0.95 4.03
N GLU A 54 5.42 0.48 5.24
CA GLU A 54 4.06 0.56 5.79
C GLU A 54 3.02 -0.06 4.85
N VAL A 55 3.34 -1.25 4.32
CA VAL A 55 2.39 -2.13 3.64
C VAL A 55 1.54 -2.89 4.65
N ASP A 56 0.27 -3.08 4.31
CA ASP A 56 -0.62 -3.99 5.02
C ASP A 56 -0.72 -5.34 4.29
N SER A 57 -0.43 -6.43 4.99
CA SER A 57 -0.39 -7.82 4.48
C SER A 57 -1.68 -8.59 4.75
N GLY A 58 -2.84 -7.94 4.58
CA GLY A 58 -4.14 -8.60 4.72
C GLY A 58 -4.74 -8.54 6.12
N SER A 59 -4.60 -7.41 6.82
CA SER A 59 -5.35 -7.19 8.06
C SER A 59 -6.86 -7.00 7.80
N ILE A 60 -7.66 -7.06 8.87
CA ILE A 60 -9.09 -6.69 8.83
C ILE A 60 -9.28 -5.29 8.20
N ARG A 61 -8.32 -4.39 8.40
CA ARG A 61 -8.32 -3.02 7.88
C ARG A 61 -8.23 -2.93 6.35
N THR A 62 -7.71 -3.94 5.67
CA THR A 62 -7.71 -4.03 4.19
C THR A 62 -8.77 -4.97 3.64
N GLY A 63 -9.62 -5.56 4.50
CA GLY A 63 -10.55 -6.61 4.08
C GLY A 63 -9.83 -7.90 3.68
N MET A 64 -8.71 -8.23 4.36
CA MET A 64 -7.84 -9.38 4.07
C MET A 64 -7.06 -9.28 2.76
N LEU A 65 -6.97 -8.08 2.15
CA LEU A 65 -6.16 -7.86 0.96
C LEU A 65 -4.70 -7.57 1.34
N ASP A 66 -3.77 -8.38 0.81
CA ASP A 66 -2.34 -8.06 0.83
C ASP A 66 -2.03 -6.98 -0.22
N GLN A 67 -1.60 -5.81 0.24
CA GLN A 67 -1.32 -4.67 -0.63
C GLN A 67 -0.09 -4.89 -1.50
N ALA A 68 0.93 -5.59 -1.00
CA ALA A 68 2.14 -5.87 -1.78
C ALA A 68 1.85 -6.88 -2.89
N GLU A 69 1.09 -7.93 -2.59
CA GLU A 69 0.65 -8.90 -3.60
C GLU A 69 -0.22 -8.22 -4.66
N HIS A 70 -1.20 -7.41 -4.24
CA HIS A 70 -2.07 -6.69 -5.17
C HIS A 70 -1.29 -5.74 -6.09
N ILE A 71 -0.36 -4.95 -5.54
CA ILE A 71 0.48 -4.04 -6.33
C ILE A 71 1.32 -4.85 -7.32
N ALA A 72 2.01 -5.89 -6.86
CA ALA A 72 2.92 -6.69 -7.68
C ALA A 72 2.20 -7.38 -8.84
N ALA A 73 1.03 -7.99 -8.58
CA ALA A 73 0.19 -8.61 -9.60
C ALA A 73 -0.22 -7.60 -10.68
N GLU A 74 -0.60 -6.39 -10.29
CA GLU A 74 -0.94 -5.34 -11.23
C GLU A 74 0.26 -4.92 -12.09
N ILE A 75 1.40 -4.64 -11.48
CA ILE A 75 2.57 -4.11 -12.22
C ILE A 75 3.36 -5.19 -12.97
N GLY A 76 2.99 -6.47 -12.87
CA GLY A 76 3.66 -7.58 -13.56
C GLY A 76 4.97 -8.02 -12.90
N HIS A 77 5.13 -7.76 -11.60
CA HIS A 77 6.30 -8.17 -10.82
C HIS A 77 5.96 -9.34 -9.88
N TYR A 78 6.99 -10.06 -9.43
CA TYR A 78 6.89 -10.99 -8.30
C TYR A 78 7.03 -10.21 -6.98
N SER A 79 6.32 -10.63 -5.92
CA SER A 79 6.37 -9.99 -4.60
C SER A 79 7.05 -10.89 -3.55
N ALA A 80 7.75 -10.25 -2.62
CA ALA A 80 8.15 -10.81 -1.35
C ALA A 80 7.86 -9.77 -0.26
N PHE A 81 7.37 -10.20 0.89
CA PHE A 81 7.06 -9.30 2.00
C PHE A 81 7.59 -9.87 3.31
N GLN A 82 7.91 -8.97 4.25
CA GLN A 82 8.29 -9.33 5.62
C GLN A 82 7.60 -8.38 6.58
N CYS A 83 6.88 -8.94 7.55
CA CYS A 83 6.24 -8.15 8.59
C CYS A 83 7.26 -7.77 9.65
N LYS A 84 7.31 -6.50 10.04
CA LYS A 84 8.23 -6.01 11.10
C LYS A 84 7.99 -6.69 12.45
N TYR A 85 6.76 -7.11 12.71
CA TYR A 85 6.32 -7.70 13.98
C TYR A 85 5.73 -9.11 13.81
N GLY A 86 5.92 -9.75 12.65
CA GLY A 86 5.53 -11.15 12.47
C GLY A 86 6.48 -12.03 13.28
N VAL A 87 5.92 -12.85 14.18
CA VAL A 87 6.65 -13.87 14.93
C VAL A 87 6.89 -15.08 14.04
#